data_AF-A0A2A3CH55-F1
#
_entry.id   AF-A0A2A3CH55-F1
#
_cell.length_a   1.000
_cell.length_b   1.000
_cell.length_c   1.000
_cell.angle_alpha   90.00
_cell.angle_beta   90.00
_cell.angle_gamma   90.00
#
_symmetry.space_group_name_H-M   'P 1'
#
loop_
_entity.id
_entity.type
_entity.pdbx_description
1 polymer ?
#
loop_
_entity_poly.entity_id
_entity_poly.type
_entity_poly.pdbx_seq_one_letter_code
_entity_poly.pdbx_strand_id
1 'polypeptide(L)'
;MTPKQPPHAFDPKPILDLIAGIEADLQRLKGLVEQQVERFDPANPHNKTPEGKLTDEGVECCYRMFDEGKSRYSVSQQMKISFAAATHRFNSWRKAGGKKRTRALLG
;
A
#
# COMPACT_ATOMS: atom_id res chain seq x y z
N MET A 1 5.86 0.35 -68.76
CA MET A 1 6.03 1.24 -67.58
C MET A 1 5.03 0.77 -66.52
N THR A 2 5.48 0.04 -65.51
CA THR A 2 4.61 -0.43 -64.41
C THR A 2 4.47 0.70 -63.37
N PRO A 3 3.25 1.05 -62.93
CA PRO A 3 3.06 2.12 -61.96
C PRO A 3 3.57 1.68 -60.58
N LYS A 4 4.43 2.51 -59.99
CA LYS A 4 5.02 2.33 -58.67
C LYS A 4 3.96 2.61 -57.62
N GLN A 5 3.57 1.58 -56.88
CA GLN A 5 2.56 1.65 -55.82
C GLN A 5 3.01 2.64 -54.73
N PRO A 6 2.16 3.58 -54.28
CA PRO A 6 2.56 4.61 -53.33
C PRO A 6 2.86 4.00 -51.94
N PRO A 7 3.72 4.62 -51.11
CA PRO A 7 4.06 4.10 -49.81
C PRO A 7 2.80 4.08 -48.94
N HIS A 8 2.52 2.96 -48.27
CA HIS A 8 1.45 2.88 -47.28
C HIS A 8 1.68 3.98 -46.22
N ALA A 9 0.80 4.98 -46.20
CA ALA A 9 0.82 6.01 -45.19
C ALA A 9 0.55 5.36 -43.83
N PHE A 10 1.44 5.60 -42.87
CA PHE A 10 1.26 5.15 -41.50
C PHE A 10 0.08 5.89 -40.86
N ASP A 11 -0.96 5.15 -40.49
CA ASP A 11 -2.08 5.69 -39.71
C ASP A 11 -1.81 5.46 -38.21
N PRO A 12 -1.51 6.52 -37.42
CA PRO A 12 -1.23 6.38 -36.00
C PRO A 12 -2.49 6.12 -35.17
N LYS A 13 -3.68 6.38 -35.71
CA LYS A 13 -4.92 6.41 -34.94
C LYS A 13 -5.24 5.08 -34.22
N PRO A 14 -5.13 3.90 -34.86
CA PRO A 14 -5.40 2.63 -34.19
C PRO A 14 -4.46 2.36 -33.00
N ILE A 15 -3.20 2.83 -33.09
CA ILE A 15 -2.22 2.66 -32.01
C ILE A 15 -2.54 3.61 -30.86
N LEU A 16 -2.93 4.85 -31.14
CA LEU A 16 -3.34 5.81 -30.11
C LEU A 16 -4.60 5.35 -29.37
N ASP A 17 -5.58 4.78 -30.09
CA ASP A 17 -6.78 4.22 -29.48
C ASP A 17 -6.45 3.03 -28.57
N LEU A 18 -5.49 2.17 -28.98
CA LEU A 18 -4.99 1.07 -28.16
C LEU A 18 -4.29 1.56 -26.88
N ILE A 19 -3.44 2.59 -26.99
CA ILE A 19 -2.77 3.19 -25.83
C ILE A 19 -3.79 3.71 -24.82
N ALA A 20 -4.79 4.47 -25.30
CA ALA A 20 -5.86 4.99 -24.44
C ALA A 20 -6.65 3.87 -23.73
N GLY A 21 -6.89 2.76 -24.42
CA GLY A 21 -7.50 1.56 -23.82
C GLY A 21 -6.66 0.98 -22.68
N ILE A 22 -5.36 0.80 -22.91
CA ILE A 22 -4.41 0.27 -21.92
C ILE A 22 -4.32 1.19 -20.70
N GLU A 23 -4.23 2.51 -20.90
CA GLU A 23 -4.19 3.47 -19.79
C GLU A 23 -5.46 3.38 -18.92
N ALA A 24 -6.63 3.23 -19.54
CA ALA A 24 -7.88 3.06 -18.81
C ALA A 24 -7.91 1.73 -18.02
N ASP A 25 -7.38 0.65 -18.58
CA ASP A 25 -7.26 -0.64 -17.88
C ASP A 25 -6.31 -0.58 -16.69
N LEU A 26 -5.15 0.06 -16.86
CA LEU A 26 -4.20 0.27 -15.77
C LEU A 26 -4.83 1.10 -14.64
N GLN A 27 -5.61 2.13 -14.98
CA GLN A 27 -6.32 2.94 -13.99
C GLN A 27 -7.38 2.12 -13.23
N ARG A 28 -8.12 1.23 -13.92
CA ARG A 28 -9.06 0.29 -13.28
C ARG A 28 -8.34 -0.67 -12.35
N LEU A 29 -7.26 -1.30 -12.81
CA LEU A 29 -6.47 -2.24 -12.02
C LEU A 29 -5.90 -1.56 -10.76
N LYS A 30 -5.39 -0.34 -10.91
CA LYS A 30 -4.91 0.48 -9.79
C LYS A 30 -6.01 0.70 -8.75
N GLY A 31 -7.23 1.04 -9.18
CA GLY A 31 -8.37 1.23 -8.27
C GLY A 31 -8.72 -0.04 -7.49
N LEU A 32 -8.67 -1.22 -8.13
CA LEU A 32 -8.91 -2.50 -7.47
C LEU A 32 -7.81 -2.83 -6.44
N VAL A 33 -6.55 -2.57 -6.78
CA VAL A 33 -5.42 -2.80 -5.87
C VAL A 33 -5.43 -1.80 -4.71
N GLU A 34 -5.70 -0.52 -4.95
CA GLU A 34 -5.81 0.50 -3.89
C GLU A 34 -6.97 0.20 -2.92
N GLN A 35 -8.07 -0.39 -3.41
CA GLN A 35 -9.16 -0.88 -2.57
C GLN A 35 -8.77 -2.13 -1.76
N GLN A 36 -7.93 -3.01 -2.31
CA GLN A 36 -7.37 -4.18 -1.61
C GLN A 36 -6.20 -3.86 -0.68
N VAL A 37 -5.63 -2.65 -0.73
CA VAL A 37 -4.93 -2.08 0.44
C VAL A 37 -6.01 -1.71 1.46
N GLU A 38 -6.74 -2.73 1.92
CA GLU A 38 -7.70 -2.63 2.99
C GLU A 38 -6.98 -1.96 4.15
N ARG A 39 -7.65 -0.91 4.61
CA ARG A 39 -7.22 -0.05 5.70
C ARG A 39 -6.81 -0.95 6.85
N PHE A 40 -5.53 -0.86 7.21
CA PHE A 40 -4.95 -1.32 8.46
C PHE A 40 -5.95 -1.09 9.59
N ASP A 41 -6.78 -2.09 9.90
CA ASP A 41 -7.73 -1.99 10.99
C ASP A 41 -6.95 -2.27 12.27
N PRO A 42 -6.73 -1.26 13.14
CA PRO A 42 -5.99 -1.47 14.37
C PRO A 42 -6.69 -2.48 15.29
N ALA A 43 -8.00 -2.63 15.15
CA ALA A 43 -8.80 -3.56 15.93
C ALA A 43 -8.86 -4.98 15.33
N ASN A 44 -8.21 -5.24 14.19
CA ASN A 44 -8.21 -6.56 13.56
C ASN A 44 -7.65 -7.63 14.53
N PRO A 45 -8.40 -8.70 14.83
CA PRO A 45 -7.92 -9.81 15.65
C PRO A 45 -6.61 -10.44 15.13
N HIS A 46 -6.37 -10.46 13.82
CA HIS A 46 -5.16 -11.00 13.20
C HIS A 46 -3.88 -10.22 13.52
N ASN A 47 -4.01 -8.99 14.03
CA ASN A 47 -2.87 -8.23 14.53
C ASN A 47 -2.21 -8.89 15.75
N LYS A 48 -2.86 -9.89 16.38
CA LYS A 48 -2.38 -10.55 17.58
C LYS A 48 -2.40 -12.07 17.44
N THR A 49 -1.39 -12.71 18.01
CA THR A 49 -1.41 -14.15 18.26
C THR A 49 -2.44 -14.46 19.37
N PRO A 50 -2.87 -15.72 19.52
CA PRO A 50 -3.77 -16.13 20.60
C PRO A 50 -3.25 -15.76 22.01
N GLU A 51 -1.93 -15.65 22.18
CA GLU A 51 -1.27 -15.25 23.43
C GLU A 51 -1.21 -13.72 23.63
N GLY A 52 -1.79 -12.95 22.71
CA GLY A 52 -1.87 -11.49 22.79
C GLY A 52 -0.61 -10.75 22.34
N LYS A 53 0.38 -11.43 21.76
CA LYS A 53 1.56 -10.79 21.15
C LYS A 53 1.21 -10.24 19.77
N LEU A 54 1.81 -9.13 19.35
CA LEU A 54 1.60 -8.64 17.99
C LEU A 54 2.24 -9.59 16.97
N THR A 55 1.49 -9.93 15.93
CA THR A 55 1.99 -10.56 14.70
C THR A 55 2.81 -9.54 13.90
N ASP A 56 3.49 -9.99 12.84
CA ASP A 56 4.22 -9.07 11.95
C ASP A 56 3.27 -8.05 11.30
N GLU A 57 2.06 -8.47 10.93
CA GLU A 57 0.97 -7.60 10.50
C GLU A 57 0.59 -6.58 11.57
N GLY A 58 0.42 -7.01 12.83
CA GLY A 58 0.10 -6.11 13.93
C GLY A 58 1.20 -5.10 14.24
N VAL A 59 2.47 -5.47 14.03
CA VAL A 59 3.62 -4.57 14.15
C VAL A 59 3.61 -3.54 13.02
N GLU A 60 3.40 -3.98 11.79
CA GLU A 60 3.31 -3.09 10.63
C GLU A 60 2.10 -2.13 10.75
N CYS A 61 0.97 -2.61 11.29
CA CYS A 61 -0.19 -1.79 11.62
C CYS A 61 0.17 -0.68 12.63
N CYS A 62 0.85 -1.01 13.74
CA CYS A 62 1.36 -0.01 14.68
C CYS A 62 2.26 1.01 14.00
N TYR A 63 3.14 0.56 13.11
CA TYR A 63 4.10 1.42 12.44
C TYR A 63 3.42 2.37 11.45
N ARG A 64 2.40 1.92 10.72
CA ARG A 64 1.63 2.78 9.82
C ARG A 64 0.81 3.82 10.56
N MET A 65 0.26 3.48 11.72
CA MET A 65 -0.35 4.49 12.59
C MET A 65 0.68 5.56 13.05
N PHE A 66 1.93 5.17 13.31
CA PHE A 66 2.98 6.16 13.61
C PHE A 66 3.42 6.95 12.38
N ASP A 67 3.42 6.34 11.19
CA ASP A 67 3.69 7.01 9.92
C ASP A 67 2.66 8.13 9.67
N GLU A 68 1.39 7.89 10.03
CA GLU A 68 0.28 8.87 10.05
C GLU A 68 0.40 9.93 11.16
N GLY A 69 1.36 9.79 12.07
CA GLY A 69 1.58 10.73 13.18
C GLY A 69 0.72 10.48 14.41
N LYS A 70 0.08 9.31 14.55
CA LYS A 70 -0.65 8.96 15.78
C LYS A 70 0.30 8.88 16.98
N SER A 71 -0.19 9.27 18.15
CA SER A 71 0.57 9.18 19.39
C SER A 71 0.63 7.73 19.90
N ARG A 72 1.63 7.43 20.75
CA ARG A 72 1.73 6.16 21.50
C ARG A 72 0.43 5.82 22.22
N TYR A 73 -0.23 6.84 22.78
CA TYR A 73 -1.52 6.68 23.45
C TYR A 73 -2.62 6.25 22.46
N SER A 74 -2.76 6.97 21.34
CA SER A 74 -3.73 6.63 20.29
C SER A 74 -3.54 5.21 19.75
N VAL A 75 -2.30 4.80 19.51
CA VAL A 75 -1.97 3.42 19.07
C VAL A 75 -2.35 2.41 20.13
N SER A 76 -2.03 2.66 21.41
CA SER A 76 -2.40 1.73 22.50
C SER A 76 -3.91 1.49 22.59
N GLN A 77 -4.71 2.54 22.44
CA GLN A 77 -6.18 2.46 22.50
C GLN A 77 -6.76 1.73 21.30
N GLN A 78 -6.36 2.10 20.08
CA GLN A 78 -6.95 1.53 18.86
C GLN A 78 -6.49 0.10 18.62
N MET A 79 -5.22 -0.23 18.90
CA MET A 79 -4.70 -1.60 18.81
C MET A 79 -5.08 -2.47 20.01
N LYS A 80 -5.69 -1.90 21.06
CA LYS A 80 -5.98 -2.57 22.34
C LYS A 80 -4.74 -3.26 22.92
N ILE A 81 -3.60 -2.57 22.93
CA ILE A 81 -2.33 -3.04 23.53
C ILE A 81 -1.95 -2.15 24.70
N SER A 82 -1.07 -2.63 25.58
CA SER A 82 -0.58 -1.80 26.68
C SER A 82 0.19 -0.58 26.17
N PHE A 83 0.16 0.52 26.92
CA PHE A 83 0.94 1.72 26.59
C PHE A 83 2.45 1.44 26.54
N ALA A 84 2.93 0.52 27.38
CA ALA A 84 4.31 0.04 27.36
C ALA A 84 4.64 -0.65 26.03
N ALA A 85 3.75 -1.52 25.54
CA ALA A 85 3.92 -2.18 24.24
C ALA A 85 3.94 -1.15 23.09
N ALA A 86 3.02 -0.18 23.10
CA ALA A 86 3.00 0.90 22.12
C ALA A 86 4.29 1.75 22.17
N THR A 87 4.82 2.02 23.36
CA THR A 87 6.08 2.74 23.53
C THR A 87 7.28 1.96 23.00
N HIS A 88 7.34 0.66 23.28
CA HIS A 88 8.37 -0.22 22.72
C HIS A 88 8.32 -0.20 21.18
N ARG A 89 7.12 -0.33 20.60
CA ARG A 89 6.94 -0.29 19.14
C ARG A 89 7.29 1.07 18.54
N PHE A 90 6.96 2.17 19.20
CA PHE A 90 7.37 3.50 18.74
C PHE A 90 8.89 3.65 18.68
N ASN A 91 9.61 3.13 19.66
CA ASN A 91 11.08 3.16 19.65
C ASN A 91 11.66 2.29 18.53
N SER A 92 11.11 1.09 18.32
CA SER A 92 11.52 0.22 17.20
C SER A 92 11.20 0.86 15.84
N TRP A 93 10.05 1.52 15.69
CA TRP A 93 9.69 2.29 14.50
C TRP A 93 10.69 3.43 14.22
N ARG A 94 11.10 4.18 15.25
CA ARG A 94 12.14 5.22 15.10
C ARG A 94 13.46 4.63 14.63
N LYS A 95 13.88 3.48 15.17
CA LYS A 95 15.11 2.78 14.75
C LYS A 95 15.03 2.27 13.31
N ALA A 96 13.85 1.88 12.85
CA ALA A 96 13.60 1.45 11.48
C ALA A 96 13.59 2.59 10.44
N GLY A 97 13.75 3.85 10.86
CA GLY A 97 13.75 5.03 9.96
C GLY A 97 12.55 5.95 10.16
N GLY A 98 11.66 5.66 11.11
CA GLY A 98 10.48 6.47 11.41
C GLY A 98 9.61 6.67 10.17
N LYS A 99 9.17 7.91 9.93
CA LYS A 99 8.36 8.27 8.75
C LYS A 99 9.01 7.92 7.40
N LYS A 100 10.32 7.73 7.36
CA LYS A 100 11.08 7.38 6.15
C LYS A 100 11.44 5.89 6.07
N ARG A 101 10.93 5.06 6.99
CA ARG A 101 11.19 3.62 6.97
C ARG A 101 10.65 2.99 5.68
N THR A 102 11.26 1.88 5.27
CA THR A 102 10.68 1.00 4.25
C THR A 102 9.48 0.27 4.86
N ARG A 103 8.32 0.39 4.22
CA ARG A 103 7.09 -0.30 4.65
C ARG A 103 7.16 -1.76 4.21
N ALA A 104 6.72 -2.67 5.07
CA ALA A 104 6.55 -4.05 4.66
C ALA A 104 5.37 -4.14 3.67
N LEU A 105 5.57 -4.90 2.60
CA LEU A 105 4.46 -5.46 1.82
C LEU A 105 3.84 -6.55 2.71
N LEU A 106 2.61 -6.32 3.13
CA LEU A 106 1.80 -7.37 3.74
C LEU A 106 1.00 -8.02 2.63
N GLY A 107 1.01 -9.33 2.59
CA GLY A 107 0.32 -10.16 1.61
C GLY A 107 0.04 -11.52 2.21
#